data_AF-A0A6A8MY44-F1
#
_entry.id   AF-A0A6A8MY44-F1
#
_cell.length_a   1.000
_cell.length_b   1.000
_cell.length_c   1.000
_cell.angle_alpha   90.00
_cell.angle_beta   90.00
_cell.angle_gamma   90.00
#
_symmetry.space_group_name_H-M   'P 1'
#
loop_
_entity.id
_entity.type
_entity.pdbx_description
1 polymer ?
#
loop_
_entity_poly.entity_id
_entity_poly.type
_entity_poly.pdbx_seq_one_letter_code
_entity_poly.pdbx_strand_id
1 'polypeptide(L)' 'RESQLNVPVHSIGVPLTFLEHAKRNEILEDLGITVQNITRSLVTWSSSDFVVDIKEEMQHPLDESEHRKPLR' A
#
# COMPACT_ATOMS: atom_id res chain seq x y z
N ARG A 1 13.93 -7.09 13.47
CA ARG A 1 14.26 -5.75 12.93
C ARG A 1 13.04 -4.88 13.19
N GLU A 2 13.04 -4.17 14.31
CA GLU A 2 12.05 -3.14 14.63
C GLU A 2 12.85 -1.86 14.82
N SER A 3 13.29 -1.30 13.70
CA SER A 3 13.78 0.07 13.65
C SER A 3 12.54 0.96 13.70
N GLN A 4 12.56 1.99 14.54
CA GLN A 4 11.52 3.02 14.69
C GLN A 4 11.31 3.80 13.38
N LEU A 5 10.77 3.13 12.38
CA LEU A 5 10.52 3.65 11.05
C LEU A 5 9.04 4.01 10.98
N ASN A 6 8.75 5.25 10.57
CA ASN A 6 7.39 5.72 10.29
C ASN A 6 6.81 5.10 9.00
N VAL A 7 7.46 4.10 8.42
CA VAL A 7 7.05 3.43 7.19
C VAL A 7 6.86 1.93 7.44
N PRO A 8 5.76 1.32 6.93
CA PRO A 8 5.53 -0.10 7.11
C PRO A 8 6.57 -0.93 6.36
N VAL A 9 7.19 -1.89 7.06
CA VAL A 9 8.21 -2.79 6.49
C VAL A 9 7.64 -4.20 6.38
N HIS A 10 7.60 -4.73 5.16
CA HIS A 10 7.14 -6.09 4.88
C HIS A 10 8.35 -6.97 4.52
N SER A 11 8.49 -8.13 5.17
CA SER A 11 9.60 -9.06 4.93
C SER A 11 9.18 -10.16 3.97
N ILE A 12 10.00 -10.42 2.94
CA ILE A 12 9.85 -11.54 2.00
C ILE A 12 11.19 -12.25 1.92
N GLY A 13 11.21 -13.56 2.13
CA GLY A 13 12.45 -14.33 2.14
C GLY A 13 12.21 -15.80 2.34
N VAL A 14 13.32 -16.54 2.38
CA VAL A 14 13.37 -17.99 2.59
C VAL A 14 13.52 -18.27 4.10
N PRO A 15 12.83 -19.26 4.68
CA PRO A 15 12.99 -19.59 6.09
C PRO A 15 14.42 -20.05 6.42
N LEU A 16 14.85 -19.81 7.66
CA LEU A 16 16.14 -20.27 8.19
C LEU A 16 16.06 -21.73 8.65
N THR A 17 15.52 -22.58 7.79
CA THR A 17 15.35 -24.03 8.02
C THR A 17 15.79 -24.78 6.78
N PHE A 18 16.12 -26.06 6.93
CA PHE A 18 16.38 -26.90 5.76
C PHE A 18 15.10 -27.13 4.96
N LEU A 19 15.24 -27.08 3.65
CA LEU A 19 14.19 -27.37 2.68
C LEU A 19 14.55 -28.68 1.98
N GLU A 20 13.54 -29.37 1.46
CA GLU A 20 13.77 -30.53 0.61
C GLU A 20 14.55 -30.14 -0.64
N HIS A 21 15.35 -31.08 -1.17
CA HIS A 21 16.14 -30.83 -2.35
C HIS A 21 15.24 -30.74 -3.58
N ALA A 22 15.16 -29.56 -4.16
CA ALA A 22 14.40 -29.30 -5.37
C ALA A 22 15.11 -28.22 -6.20
N LYS A 23 14.63 -27.97 -7.42
CA LYS A 23 15.15 -26.84 -8.21
C LYS A 23 14.77 -25.54 -7.54
N ARG A 24 15.60 -24.51 -7.74
CA ARG A 24 15.33 -23.16 -7.22
C ARG A 24 13.91 -22.67 -7.52
N ASN A 25 13.42 -22.88 -8.74
CA ASN A 25 12.07 -22.42 -9.13
C ASN A 25 10.97 -23.17 -8.39
N GLU A 26 11.12 -24.49 -8.21
CA GLU A 26 10.17 -25.32 -7.44
C GLU A 26 10.13 -24.84 -5.98
N ILE A 27 11.30 -24.61 -5.35
CA ILE A 27 11.38 -24.06 -4.00
C ILE A 27 10.68 -22.70 -3.87
N LEU A 28 10.91 -21.79 -4.83
CA LEU A 28 10.31 -20.46 -4.79
C LEU A 28 8.80 -20.49 -5.05
N GLU A 29 8.32 -21.39 -5.91
CA GLU A 29 6.89 -21.63 -6.14
C GLU A 29 6.21 -22.19 -4.88
N ASP A 30 6.81 -23.19 -4.23
CA ASP A 30 6.30 -23.81 -3.00
C ASP A 30 6.21 -22.80 -1.85
N LEU A 31 7.20 -21.90 -1.74
CA LEU A 31 7.18 -20.80 -0.77
C LEU A 31 6.25 -19.66 -1.17
N GLY A 32 5.64 -19.70 -2.36
CA GLY A 32 4.82 -18.62 -2.89
C GLY A 32 5.60 -17.35 -3.23
N ILE A 33 6.93 -17.40 -3.29
CA ILE A 33 7.82 -16.29 -3.65
C ILE A 33 7.91 -16.20 -5.18
N THR A 34 6.79 -15.83 -5.79
CA THR A 34 6.64 -15.66 -7.23
C THR A 34 6.42 -14.20 -7.58
N VAL A 35 6.72 -13.81 -8.82
CA VAL A 35 6.50 -12.43 -9.29
C VAL A 35 5.04 -12.03 -9.14
N GLN A 36 4.11 -12.94 -9.47
CA GLN A 36 2.68 -12.71 -9.40
C GLN A 36 2.20 -12.48 -7.97
N ASN A 37 2.67 -13.30 -7.02
CA ASN A 37 2.31 -13.16 -5.62
C ASN A 37 2.91 -11.90 -4.99
N ILE A 38 4.19 -11.61 -5.27
CA ILE A 38 4.85 -10.40 -4.78
C ILE A 38 4.14 -9.15 -5.32
N THR A 39 3.82 -9.13 -6.63
CA THR A 39 3.09 -8.01 -7.25
C THR A 39 1.73 -7.81 -6.60
N ARG A 40 0.99 -8.89 -6.36
CA ARG A 40 -0.30 -8.84 -5.66
C ARG A 40 -0.15 -8.27 -4.25
N SER A 41 0.81 -8.77 -3.47
CA SER A 41 1.08 -8.28 -2.12
C SER A 41 1.43 -6.79 -2.11
N LEU A 42 2.30 -6.33 -3.01
CA LEU A 42 2.65 -4.90 -3.14
C LEU A 42 1.43 -4.03 -3.43
N VAL A 43 0.56 -4.44 -4.36
CA VAL A 43 -0.67 -3.70 -4.71
C VAL A 43 -1.64 -3.68 -3.55
N THR A 44 -1.79 -4.81 -2.84
CA THR A 44 -2.64 -4.91 -1.65
C THR A 44 -2.15 -4.00 -0.52
N TRP A 45 -0.85 -3.98 -0.24
CA TRP A 45 -0.27 -3.11 0.79
C TRP A 45 -0.43 -1.64 0.45
N SER A 46 -0.12 -1.26 -0.80
CA SER A 46 -0.36 0.09 -1.31
C SER A 46 -1.82 0.51 -1.09
N SER A 47 -2.77 -0.32 -1.52
CA SER A 47 -4.21 -0.02 -1.37
C SER A 47 -4.68 0.05 0.08
N SER A 48 -4.04 -0.68 1.00
CA SER A 48 -4.40 -0.68 2.43
C SER A 48 -3.91 0.57 3.14
N ASP A 49 -2.72 1.06 2.78
CA ASP A 49 -2.17 2.31 3.32
C ASP A 49 -2.95 3.54 2.83
N PHE A 50 -3.50 3.50 1.61
CA PHE A 50 -4.34 4.58 1.06
C PHE A 50 -5.72 4.73 1.73
N VAL A 51 -6.20 3.77 2.54
CA VAL A 51 -7.48 3.91 3.25
C VAL A 51 -7.39 4.86 4.44
N VAL A 52 -6.19 5.09 4.99
CA VAL A 52 -6.01 5.95 6.17
C VAL A 52 -6.00 7.44 5.82
N ASP A 53 -5.75 7.80 4.55
CA ASP A 53 -5.63 9.20 4.09
C ASP A 53 -6.90 9.76 3.40
N ILE A 54 -7.99 8.99 3.33
CA ILE A 54 -9.33 9.53 2.96
C ILE A 54 -10.01 10.11 4.21
N LYS A 55 -9.30 10.97 4.94
CA LYS A 55 -9.85 11.82 6.00
C LYS A 55 -9.29 13.22 5.87
N GLU A 56 -9.77 13.92 4.86
CA GLU A 56 -10.30 15.27 4.98
C GLU A 56 -10.88 15.61 3.61
N GLU A 57 -12.18 15.34 3.46
CA GLU A 57 -12.98 16.02 2.46
C GLU A 57 -12.83 17.52 2.75
N MET A 58 -11.93 18.20 2.03
CA MET A 58 -11.80 19.65 2.08
C MET A 58 -13.19 20.21 1.81
N GLN A 59 -13.86 20.70 2.87
CA GLN A 59 -15.11 21.43 2.72
C GLN A 59 -14.86 22.55 1.72
N HIS A 60 -15.51 22.47 0.57
CA HIS A 60 -15.50 23.53 -0.42
C HIS A 60 -15.88 24.83 0.30
N PRO A 61 -15.11 25.92 0.15
CA PRO A 61 -15.53 27.23 0.62
C PRO A 61 -16.92 27.49 0.03
N LEU A 62 -17.90 27.76 0.90
CA LEU A 62 -19.21 28.23 0.47
C LEU A 62 -18.97 29.46 -0.41
N ASP A 63 -19.32 29.35 -1.68
CA ASP A 63 -19.21 30.45 -2.64
C ASP A 63 -20.05 31.61 -2.11
N GLU A 64 -19.35 32.63 -1.57
CA GLU A 64 -19.96 33.86 -1.10
C GLU A 64 -20.45 34.59 -2.35
N SER A 65 -21.66 34.25 -2.75
CA SER A 65 -22.40 34.91 -3.82
C SER A 65 -22.73 36.34 -3.36
N GLU A 66 -21.71 37.19 -3.39
CA GLU A 66 -21.77 38.64 -3.27
C GLU A 66 -22.91 39.16 -4.16
N HIS A 67 -24.03 39.47 -3.52
CA HIS A 67 -25.17 40.16 -4.12
C HIS A 67 -24.72 41.55 -4.59
N ARG A 68 -24.05 41.65 -5.74
CA ARG A 68 -23.86 42.93 -6.41
C ARG A 68 -25.20 43.38 -6.97
N LYS A 69 -25.87 44.26 -6.23
CA LYS A 69 -26.99 45.04 -6.75
C LYS A 69 -26.49 45.87 -7.95
N PRO A 70 -27.14 45.81 -9.12
CA PRO A 70 -26.72 46.62 -10.26
C PRO A 70 -26.96 48.11 -9.94
N LEU A 71 -25.95 48.94 -10.18
CA LEU A 71 -26.12 50.39 -10.15
C LEU A 71 -27.03 50.81 -11.32
N ARG A 72 -28.01 51.66 -11.01
CA ARG A 72 -29.03 52.19 -11.91
C ARG A 72 -28.51 53.36 -12.74
#